data_AF-A0A4P6H775-F1
#
_entry.id   AF-A0A4P6H775-F1
#
_cell.length_a   1.000
_cell.length_b   1.000
_cell.length_c   1.000
_cell.angle_alpha   90.00
_cell.angle_beta   90.00
_cell.angle_gamma   90.00
#
_symmetry.space_group_name_H-M   'P 1'
#
loop_
_entity.id
_entity.type
_entity.pdbx_description
1 polymer ?
#
loop_
_entity_poly.entity_id
_entity_poly.type
_entity_poly.pdbx_seq_one_letter_code
_entity_poly.pdbx_strand_id
1 'polypeptide(L)'
;MKNVLILAALLLPLAACSQTEKGAAIGGLGGAAVGAAVAGNPVEGAVIGGAVGTVAGALIGNASERGKCRYRDRYGRVFVDRCPDRGGRYYNDDPDYRSRPGY
;
A
#
# COMPACT_ATOMS: atom_id res chain seq x y z
N MET A 1 20.39 19.69 -6.85
CA MET A 1 20.10 19.32 -5.44
C MET A 1 18.70 19.74 -4.98
N LYS A 2 18.20 20.92 -5.36
CA LYS A 2 16.83 21.38 -5.05
C LYS A 2 15.71 20.43 -5.54
N ASN A 3 15.86 19.88 -6.75
CA ASN A 3 14.84 19.01 -7.36
C ASN A 3 14.69 17.66 -6.64
N VAL A 4 15.78 17.15 -6.05
CA VAL A 4 15.76 15.90 -5.27
C VAL A 4 15.04 16.12 -3.94
N LEU A 5 15.23 17.28 -3.31
CA LEU A 5 14.52 17.65 -2.07
C LEU A 5 13.01 17.82 -2.32
N ILE A 6 12.62 18.39 -3.46
CA ILE A 6 11.20 18.53 -3.84
C ILE A 6 10.57 17.16 -4.15
N LEU A 7 11.28 16.29 -4.89
CA LEU A 7 10.81 14.93 -5.14
C LEU A 7 10.66 14.12 -3.84
N ALA A 8 11.64 14.22 -2.94
CA ALA A 8 11.59 13.55 -1.65
C ALA A 8 10.40 14.06 -0.82
N ALA A 9 10.19 15.38 -0.74
CA ALA A 9 9.06 15.98 -0.04
C ALA A 9 7.69 15.57 -0.61
N LEU A 10 7.58 15.39 -1.93
CA LEU A 10 6.36 14.87 -2.57
C LEU A 10 6.11 13.39 -2.26
N LEU A 11 7.17 12.62 -2.02
CA LEU A 11 7.11 11.19 -1.73
C LEU A 11 6.89 10.88 -0.24
N LEU A 12 7.26 11.78 0.67
CA LEU A 12 7.01 11.65 2.11
C LEU A 12 5.55 11.34 2.49
N PRO A 13 4.50 11.98 1.91
CA PRO A 13 3.11 11.66 2.24
C PRO A 13 2.66 10.28 1.73
N LEU A 14 3.37 9.62 0.79
CA LEU A 14 3.04 8.25 0.38
C LEU A 14 3.24 7.23 1.51
N ALA A 15 4.05 7.55 2.52
CA ALA A 15 4.19 6.73 3.73
C ALA A 15 3.00 6.90 4.70
N ALA A 16 2.23 7.98 4.58
CA ALA A 16 1.05 8.28 5.38
C ALA A 16 -0.28 7.92 4.69
N CYS A 17 -0.25 7.65 3.38
CA CYS A 17 -1.41 7.15 2.62
C CYS A 17 -1.91 5.81 3.19
N SER A 18 -3.23 5.64 3.22
CA SER A 18 -3.83 4.35 3.58
C SER A 18 -3.40 3.26 2.59
N GLN A 19 -3.44 1.99 2.99
CA GLN A 19 -3.08 0.87 2.13
C GLN A 19 -3.91 0.85 0.82
N THR A 20 -5.14 1.36 0.88
CA THR A 20 -6.03 1.65 -0.26
C THR A 20 -5.45 2.68 -1.23
N GLU A 21 -5.03 3.84 -0.75
CA GLU A 21 -4.45 4.90 -1.59
C GLU A 21 -3.13 4.47 -2.20
N LYS A 22 -2.30 3.77 -1.42
CA LYS A 22 -1.03 3.23 -1.93
C LYS A 22 -1.25 2.18 -3.02
N GLY A 23 -2.22 1.29 -2.82
CA GLY A 23 -2.62 0.31 -3.82
C GLY A 23 -3.16 0.99 -5.09
N ALA A 24 -4.02 2.00 -4.93
CA ALA A 24 -4.59 2.75 -6.04
C ALA A 24 -3.52 3.54 -6.81
N ALA A 25 -2.59 4.20 -6.12
CA ALA A 25 -1.52 4.97 -6.76
C ALA A 25 -0.54 4.06 -7.53
N ILE A 26 -0.11 2.95 -6.92
CA ILE A 26 0.80 1.99 -7.56
C ILE A 26 0.10 1.30 -8.74
N GLY A 27 -1.11 0.81 -8.53
CA GLY A 27 -1.90 0.17 -9.57
C GLY A 27 -2.23 1.13 -10.71
N GLY A 28 -2.56 2.38 -10.40
CA GLY A 28 -2.88 3.42 -11.38
C GLY A 28 -1.69 3.85 -12.22
N LEU A 29 -0.57 4.20 -11.57
CA LEU A 29 0.62 4.63 -12.29
C LEU A 29 1.25 3.46 -13.08
N GLY A 30 1.34 2.27 -12.47
CA GLY A 30 1.85 1.08 -13.13
C GLY A 30 0.95 0.62 -14.28
N GLY A 31 -0.36 0.60 -14.04
CA GLY A 31 -1.36 0.25 -15.04
C GLY A 31 -1.39 1.22 -16.22
N ALA A 32 -1.25 2.52 -15.97
CA ALA A 32 -1.17 3.53 -17.02
C ALA A 32 0.12 3.40 -17.85
N ALA A 33 1.26 3.17 -17.21
CA ALA A 33 2.54 2.99 -17.90
C ALA A 33 2.53 1.74 -18.80
N VAL A 34 2.04 0.61 -18.28
CA VAL A 34 1.90 -0.63 -19.05
C VAL A 34 0.86 -0.46 -20.15
N GLY A 35 -0.31 0.12 -19.84
CA GLY A 35 -1.36 0.36 -20.81
C GLY A 35 -0.90 1.21 -21.98
N ALA A 36 -0.12 2.28 -21.73
CA ALA A 36 0.46 3.10 -22.79
C ALA A 36 1.49 2.37 -23.65
N ALA A 37 2.23 1.42 -23.06
CA ALA A 37 3.31 0.71 -23.75
C ALA A 37 2.79 -0.39 -24.68
N VAL A 38 1.66 -1.03 -24.35
CA VAL A 38 1.13 -2.18 -25.11
C VAL A 38 -0.03 -1.79 -26.03
N ALA A 39 -0.75 -0.70 -25.74
CA ALA A 39 -1.88 -0.28 -26.57
C ALA A 39 -1.42 0.35 -27.90
N GLY A 40 -2.22 0.13 -28.95
CA GLY A 40 -2.00 0.77 -30.25
C GLY A 40 -2.09 2.30 -30.20
N ASN A 41 -2.85 2.84 -29.24
CA ASN A 41 -2.82 4.26 -28.88
C ASN A 41 -2.35 4.42 -27.43
N PRO A 42 -1.19 5.06 -27.19
CA PRO A 42 -0.61 5.14 -25.85
C PRO A 42 -1.44 5.97 -24.88
N VAL A 43 -2.19 6.98 -25.35
CA VAL A 43 -3.04 7.81 -24.48
C VAL A 43 -4.25 7.02 -24.01
N GLU A 44 -4.91 6.34 -24.93
CA GLU A 44 -6.06 5.50 -24.60
C GLU A 44 -5.67 4.32 -23.70
N GLY A 45 -4.53 3.69 -24.01
CA GLY A 45 -3.93 2.66 -23.18
C GLY A 45 -3.60 3.13 -21.77
N ALA A 46 -3.00 4.31 -21.62
CA ALA A 46 -2.72 4.90 -20.30
C ALA A 46 -3.99 5.19 -19.50
N VAL A 47 -5.01 5.75 -20.15
CA VAL A 47 -6.27 6.09 -19.46
C VAL A 47 -6.98 4.83 -18.99
N ILE A 48 -7.10 3.81 -19.85
CA ILE A 48 -7.75 2.54 -19.51
C ILE A 48 -6.93 1.78 -18.46
N GLY A 49 -5.62 1.63 -18.69
CA GLY A 49 -4.72 0.95 -17.77
C GLY A 49 -4.62 1.63 -16.41
N GLY A 50 -4.64 2.96 -16.39
CA GLY A 50 -4.66 3.76 -15.16
C GLY A 50 -5.99 3.67 -14.42
N ALA A 51 -7.12 3.75 -15.11
CA ALA A 51 -8.45 3.60 -14.49
C ALA A 51 -8.65 2.19 -13.90
N VAL A 52 -8.30 1.13 -14.65
CA VAL A 52 -8.41 -0.25 -14.15
C VAL A 52 -7.42 -0.49 -13.01
N GLY A 53 -6.18 -0.04 -13.17
CA GLY A 53 -5.14 -0.21 -12.17
C GLY A 53 -5.42 0.54 -10.86
N THR A 54 -5.97 1.76 -10.93
CA THR A 54 -6.38 2.52 -9.73
C THR A 54 -7.53 1.82 -9.00
N VAL A 55 -8.58 1.40 -9.71
CA VAL A 55 -9.74 0.72 -9.11
C VAL A 55 -9.33 -0.61 -8.48
N ALA A 56 -8.60 -1.46 -9.22
CA ALA A 56 -8.12 -2.74 -8.72
C ALA A 56 -7.18 -2.56 -7.52
N GLY A 57 -6.25 -1.60 -7.61
CA GLY A 57 -5.33 -1.26 -6.54
C GLY A 57 -6.03 -0.75 -5.27
N ALA A 58 -7.06 0.09 -5.42
CA ALA A 58 -7.88 0.55 -4.31
C ALA A 58 -8.63 -0.60 -3.64
N LEU A 59 -9.23 -1.49 -4.44
CA LEU A 59 -9.96 -2.66 -3.91
C LEU A 59 -9.03 -3.62 -3.15
N ILE A 60 -7.84 -3.91 -3.70
CA ILE A 60 -6.84 -4.76 -3.04
C ILE A 60 -6.35 -4.12 -1.74
N GLY A 61 -6.06 -2.81 -1.76
CA GLY A 61 -5.64 -2.09 -0.57
C GLY A 61 -6.72 -2.06 0.51
N ASN A 62 -7.98 -1.86 0.13
CA ASN A 62 -9.13 -1.91 1.04
C ASN A 62 -9.36 -3.32 1.59
N ALA A 63 -9.24 -4.35 0.75
CA ALA A 63 -9.35 -5.75 1.16
C ALA A 63 -8.24 -6.14 2.14
N SER A 64 -7.03 -5.60 1.96
CA SER A 64 -5.93 -5.83 2.90
C SER A 64 -6.17 -5.20 4.27
N GLU A 65 -7.00 -4.17 4.37
CA GLU A 65 -7.39 -3.57 5.64
C GLU A 65 -8.50 -4.38 6.36
N ARG A 66 -9.25 -5.22 5.62
CA ARG A 66 -10.31 -6.07 6.21
C ARG A 66 -9.69 -7.13 7.12
N GLY A 67 -10.09 -7.13 8.39
CA GLY A 67 -9.58 -8.08 9.40
C GLY A 67 -8.29 -7.66 10.08
N LYS A 68 -7.84 -6.40 9.89
CA LYS A 68 -6.75 -5.81 10.65
C LYS A 68 -7.29 -4.86 11.73
N CYS A 69 -6.77 -5.00 12.94
CA CYS A 69 -7.08 -4.19 14.09
C CYS A 69 -5.91 -3.24 14.38
N ARG A 70 -6.22 -1.98 14.70
CA ARG A 70 -5.24 -1.01 15.19
C ARG A 70 -5.03 -1.19 16.68
N TYR A 71 -3.80 -1.48 17.07
CA TYR A 71 -3.36 -1.52 18.46
C TYR A 71 -2.55 -0.29 18.81
N ARG A 72 -2.65 0.12 20.07
CA ARG A 72 -1.81 1.17 20.65
C ARG A 72 -1.12 0.59 21.88
N ASP A 73 0.20 0.62 21.88
CA ASP A 73 0.95 0.19 23.07
C ASP A 73 1.01 1.28 24.15
N ARG A 74 1.51 0.90 25.33
CA ARG A 74 1.69 1.78 26.50
C ARG A 74 2.67 2.95 26.23
N TYR A 75 3.51 2.83 25.21
CA TYR A 75 4.47 3.85 24.78
C TYR A 75 3.89 4.74 23.67
N GLY A 76 2.60 4.57 23.33
CA GLY A 76 1.89 5.37 22.34
C GLY A 76 2.15 4.96 20.88
N ARG A 77 2.87 3.87 20.62
CA ARG A 77 3.10 3.41 19.24
C ARG A 77 1.85 2.71 18.74
N VAL A 78 1.41 3.08 17.53
CA VAL A 78 0.25 2.50 16.86
C VAL A 78 0.74 1.49 15.83
N PHE A 79 0.27 0.25 15.92
CA PHE A 79 0.57 -0.81 14.96
C PHE A 79 -0.71 -1.47 14.47
N VAL A 80 -0.69 -1.98 13.25
CA VAL A 80 -1.82 -2.64 12.59
C VAL A 80 -1.49 -4.11 12.47
N ASP A 81 -2.29 -4.97 13.10
CA ASP A 81 -2.10 -6.43 13.04
C ASP A 81 -3.45 -7.13 12.81
N ARG A 82 -3.44 -8.43 12.50
CA ARG A 82 -4.66 -9.25 12.40
C ARG A 82 -5.49 -9.08 13.67
N CYS A 83 -6.80 -8.88 13.51
CA CYS A 83 -7.70 -8.96 14.65
C CYS A 83 -7.64 -10.37 15.24
N PRO A 84 -7.63 -10.55 16.58
CA PRO A 84 -7.65 -11.86 17.19
C PRO A 84 -8.98 -12.51 16.83
N ASP A 85 -8.91 -13.50 15.95
CA ASP A 85 -9.97 -14.47 15.81
C ASP A 85 -10.17 -15.10 17.18
N ARG A 86 -11.41 -15.22 17.66
CA ARG A 86 -11.72 -15.69 19.02
C ARG A 86 -11.14 -17.08 19.38
N GLY A 87 -10.49 -17.78 18.45
CA GLY A 87 -9.77 -19.04 18.66
C GLY A 87 -8.23 -18.97 18.66
N GLY A 88 -7.61 -17.79 18.50
CA GLY A 88 -6.16 -17.65 18.24
C GLY A 88 -5.29 -17.16 19.40
N ARG A 89 -5.68 -17.38 20.66
CA ARG A 89 -4.97 -16.85 21.85
C ARG A 89 -3.50 -17.30 22.02
N TYR A 90 -2.95 -18.20 21.18
CA TYR A 90 -1.63 -18.79 21.38
C TYR A 90 -0.51 -18.30 20.44
N TYR A 91 -0.78 -17.46 19.44
CA TYR A 91 0.26 -17.00 18.50
C TYR A 91 0.86 -15.62 18.81
N ASN A 92 0.56 -15.05 19.97
CA ASN A 92 0.99 -13.69 20.34
C ASN A 92 2.15 -13.66 21.35
N ASP A 93 2.87 -14.77 21.53
CA ASP A 93 4.07 -14.85 22.37
C ASP A 93 5.36 -14.98 21.55
N ASP A 94 5.39 -14.55 20.28
CA ASP A 94 6.61 -14.59 19.46
C ASP A 94 7.27 -13.19 19.41
N PRO A 95 8.32 -12.91 20.21
CA PRO A 95 8.96 -11.60 20.29
C PRO A 95 9.93 -11.33 19.13
N ASP A 96 10.04 -12.24 18.14
CA ASP A 96 11.15 -12.26 17.18
C ASP A 96 10.80 -11.80 15.75
N TYR A 97 9.77 -10.96 15.59
CA TYR A 97 9.53 -10.27 14.31
C TYR A 97 10.45 -9.05 14.07
N ARG A 98 11.48 -8.89 14.90
CA ARG A 98 12.48 -7.81 14.79
C ARG A 98 13.64 -8.14 13.82
N SER A 99 13.62 -9.31 13.19
CA SER A 99 14.83 -9.87 12.57
C SER A 99 14.68 -10.29 11.10
N ARG A 100 13.68 -9.81 10.34
CA ARG A 100 13.61 -10.09 8.89
C ARG A 100 14.12 -8.91 8.04
N PRO A 101 15.41 -8.91 7.65
CA PRO A 101 15.87 -8.09 6.54
C PRO A 101 15.24 -8.62 5.26
N GLY A 102 14.65 -7.71 4.48
CA GLY A 102 14.04 -8.02 3.20
C GLY A 102 15.08 -8.52 2.20
N TYR A 103 14.73 -9.59 1.50
CA TYR A 103 15.21 -9.94 0.17
C TYR A 103 13.99 -10.16 -0.71
#